data_AF-A0A2A9GM93-F1
#
_entry.id   AF-A0A2A9GM93-F1
#
_cell.length_a   1.000
_cell.length_b   1.000
_cell.length_c   1.000
_cell.angle_alpha   90.00
_cell.angle_beta   90.00
_cell.angle_gamma   90.00
#
_symmetry.space_group_name_H-M   'P 1'
#
loop_
_entity.id
_entity.type
_entity.pdbx_description
1 polymer ?
#
loop_
_entity_poly.entity_id
_entity_poly.type
_entity_poly.pdbx_seq_one_letter_code
_entity_poly.pdbx_strand_id
1 'polypeptide(L)'
;MRAGGETFRPVFYSDTRDKGALPPSGCAIHPPGYLPKSEDITDRLTYRPHHFLCSLGFEGKGYSDRFTANMTEIVEGRLRHRNGAAVEIEVVDAADDICGPCPSRRGSGCTAQAKIDRLDAAHAEAMEIAPGDVLTWGEALERMAALPADVHQTICAECQWLSAGMCAAALARLQDKA
;
A
#
# COMPACT_ATOMS: atom_id res chain seq x y z
N MET A 1 5.55 -37.81 -62.45
CA MET A 1 4.21 -38.16 -63.00
C MET A 1 3.18 -37.17 -62.48
N ARG A 2 2.45 -36.54 -63.41
CA ARG A 2 1.12 -35.86 -63.30
C ARG A 2 1.03 -34.59 -62.41
N ALA A 3 0.32 -33.51 -62.76
CA ALA A 3 -0.20 -32.85 -63.98
C ALA A 3 -1.16 -31.73 -63.50
N GLY A 4 -1.30 -30.64 -64.27
CA GLY A 4 -2.39 -29.64 -64.18
C GLY A 4 -2.02 -28.37 -63.40
N GLY A 5 -2.11 -27.14 -63.92
CA GLY A 5 -3.10 -26.59 -64.86
C GLY A 5 -4.47 -26.58 -64.17
N GLU A 6 -5.20 -25.49 -63.94
CA GLU A 6 -5.46 -24.31 -64.75
C GLU A 6 -6.33 -23.31 -63.95
N THR A 7 -6.29 -22.04 -64.38
CA THR A 7 -7.39 -21.07 -64.48
C THR A 7 -8.14 -20.52 -63.26
N PHE A 8 -7.94 -19.21 -63.11
CA PHE A 8 -8.84 -18.18 -62.59
C PHE A 8 -10.24 -18.25 -63.22
N ARG A 9 -11.30 -18.01 -62.44
CA ARG A 9 -12.49 -17.21 -62.82
C ARG A 9 -13.39 -16.89 -61.60
N PRO A 10 -14.01 -15.69 -61.53
CA PRO A 10 -14.73 -15.19 -60.36
C PRO A 10 -16.25 -15.39 -60.47
N VAL A 11 -16.95 -15.32 -59.34
CA VAL A 11 -18.41 -15.15 -59.28
C VAL A 11 -18.77 -14.07 -58.27
N PHE A 12 -19.36 -12.98 -58.79
CA PHE A 12 -20.14 -11.99 -58.05
C PHE A 12 -21.52 -12.58 -57.71
N TYR A 13 -22.08 -12.31 -56.52
CA TYR A 13 -23.50 -11.96 -56.40
C TYR A 13 -23.88 -11.32 -55.04
N SER A 14 -24.37 -10.09 -55.15
CA SER A 14 -25.41 -9.36 -54.39
C SER A 14 -25.51 -9.37 -52.86
N ASP A 15 -25.40 -8.15 -52.32
CA ASP A 15 -26.36 -7.44 -51.46
C ASP A 15 -27.64 -8.19 -51.05
N THR A 16 -27.76 -8.47 -49.75
CA THR A 16 -29.03 -8.37 -49.04
C THR A 16 -28.82 -7.55 -47.76
N ARG A 17 -29.26 -6.29 -47.82
CA ARG A 17 -29.73 -5.48 -46.67
C ARG A 17 -30.45 -6.34 -45.64
N ASP A 18 -29.94 -6.34 -44.41
CA ASP A 18 -30.78 -6.53 -43.24
C ASP A 18 -30.68 -5.32 -42.32
N LYS A 19 -31.84 -4.93 -41.82
CA LYS A 19 -32.09 -3.73 -41.05
C LYS A 19 -31.89 -4.02 -39.56
N GLY A 20 -31.28 -3.07 -38.88
CA GLY A 20 -31.64 -2.75 -37.51
C GLY A 20 -30.95 -3.60 -36.43
N ALA A 21 -29.90 -3.01 -35.85
CA ALA A 21 -29.74 -2.96 -34.40
C ALA A 21 -28.61 -1.98 -34.07
N LEU A 22 -28.96 -0.81 -33.53
CA LEU A 22 -28.05 -0.06 -32.65
C LEU A 22 -28.17 -0.67 -31.25
N PRO A 23 -27.06 -1.00 -30.60
CA PRO A 23 -26.94 -0.78 -29.16
C PRO A 23 -25.60 -0.06 -28.84
N PRO A 24 -25.40 0.46 -27.61
CA PRO A 24 -25.50 1.88 -27.37
C PRO A 24 -24.18 2.50 -26.86
N SER A 25 -24.18 3.84 -26.82
CA SER A 25 -23.42 4.67 -25.88
C SER A 25 -21.88 4.55 -25.88
N GLY A 26 -21.27 5.49 -26.62
CA GLY A 26 -20.27 6.37 -26.02
C GLY A 26 -18.86 5.82 -25.87
N CYS A 27 -18.23 5.38 -26.95
CA CYS A 27 -16.77 5.39 -27.00
C CYS A 27 -16.33 6.81 -27.41
N ALA A 28 -15.89 7.62 -26.45
CA ALA A 28 -15.25 8.89 -26.73
C ALA A 28 -13.94 8.62 -27.50
N ILE A 29 -13.95 8.91 -28.78
CA ILE A 29 -12.76 8.99 -29.63
C ILE A 29 -11.93 10.18 -29.16
N HIS A 30 -10.92 9.92 -28.33
CA HIS A 30 -9.91 10.93 -27.99
C HIS A 30 -8.93 11.12 -29.17
N PRO A 31 -8.57 12.37 -29.53
CA PRO A 31 -7.57 12.61 -30.57
C PRO A 31 -6.19 12.05 -30.13
N PRO A 32 -5.36 11.56 -31.08
CA PRO A 32 -4.01 11.10 -30.75
C PRO A 32 -3.19 12.29 -30.24
N GLY A 33 -2.85 12.26 -28.94
CA GLY A 33 -2.09 13.33 -28.28
C GLY A 33 -2.73 13.88 -27.01
N TYR A 34 -3.93 13.45 -26.62
CA TYR A 34 -4.46 13.73 -25.27
C TYR A 34 -3.98 12.65 -24.29
N LEU A 35 -2.81 12.88 -23.68
CA LEU A 35 -2.51 12.27 -22.40
C LEU A 35 -3.28 13.07 -21.35
N PRO A 36 -4.10 12.44 -20.47
CA PRO A 36 -4.48 13.15 -19.26
C PRO A 36 -3.18 13.54 -18.56
N LYS A 37 -3.01 14.82 -18.24
CA LYS A 37 -2.06 15.18 -17.19
C LYS A 37 -2.55 14.39 -15.99
N SER A 38 -1.79 13.41 -15.53
CA SER A 38 -2.11 12.70 -14.30
C SER A 38 -2.26 13.76 -13.23
N GLU A 39 -3.51 14.11 -12.94
CA GLU A 39 -3.92 14.90 -11.81
C GLU A 39 -3.34 14.19 -10.60
N ASP A 40 -2.46 14.91 -9.90
CA ASP A 40 -2.14 14.79 -8.49
C ASP A 40 -2.87 13.63 -7.77
N ILE A 41 -2.37 12.41 -7.91
CA ILE A 41 -2.56 11.40 -6.89
C ILE A 41 -1.32 11.54 -6.01
N THR A 42 -1.45 12.38 -4.99
CA THR A 42 -0.74 12.17 -3.75
C THR A 42 -1.08 10.74 -3.31
N ASP A 43 -0.26 9.76 -3.66
CA ASP A 43 -0.47 8.35 -3.30
C ASP A 43 -0.32 8.20 -1.78
N ARG A 44 -1.35 8.64 -1.04
CA ARG A 44 -1.44 8.54 0.41
C ARG A 44 -1.23 7.10 0.83
N LEU A 45 -0.39 6.90 1.85
CA LEU A 45 -0.22 5.57 2.43
C LEU A 45 -1.43 5.21 3.29
N THR A 46 -1.68 3.94 3.47
CA THR A 46 -2.60 3.40 4.46
C THR A 46 -1.81 2.59 5.46
N TYR A 47 -1.96 2.88 6.77
CA TYR A 47 -1.35 2.14 7.87
C TYR A 47 -2.39 1.61 8.86
N ARG A 48 -2.21 0.37 9.28
CA ARG A 48 -2.73 -0.13 10.55
C ARG A 48 -1.98 0.55 11.70
N PRO A 49 -2.62 0.82 12.85
CA PRO A 49 -1.99 1.55 13.96
C PRO A 49 -0.61 1.02 14.40
N HIS A 50 -0.39 -0.29 14.46
CA HIS A 50 0.92 -0.80 14.87
C HIS A 50 2.07 -0.52 13.88
N HIS A 51 1.75 -0.21 12.63
CA HIS A 51 2.77 0.00 11.60
C HIS A 51 3.48 1.35 11.66
N PHE A 52 2.96 2.32 12.41
CA PHE A 52 3.68 3.58 12.68
C PHE A 52 4.98 3.32 13.43
N LEU A 53 4.92 2.66 14.60
CA LEU A 53 6.11 2.31 15.39
C LEU A 53 6.99 1.27 14.68
N CYS A 54 6.40 0.34 13.93
CA CYS A 54 7.16 -0.64 13.14
C CYS A 54 7.98 0.04 12.03
N SER A 55 7.44 1.08 11.39
CA SER A 55 8.15 1.88 10.39
C SER A 55 9.25 2.72 11.01
N LEU A 56 8.98 3.31 12.19
CA LEU A 56 9.99 4.00 12.98
C LEU A 56 11.17 3.07 13.30
N GLY A 57 10.87 1.86 13.76
CA GLY A 57 11.82 0.82 14.17
C GLY A 57 12.37 -0.06 13.06
N PHE A 58 12.10 0.22 11.78
CA PHE A 58 12.56 -0.63 10.69
C PHE A 58 14.08 -0.56 10.51
N GLU A 59 14.72 -1.74 10.47
CA GLU A 59 16.18 -1.94 10.32
C GLU A 59 16.51 -2.94 9.19
N GLY A 60 15.68 -3.01 8.14
CA GLY A 60 15.93 -3.94 7.02
C GLY A 60 15.61 -5.40 7.30
N LYS A 61 14.81 -5.69 8.34
CA LYS A 61 14.38 -7.05 8.72
C LYS A 61 12.89 -7.25 8.44
N GLY A 62 12.50 -8.43 7.99
CA GLY A 62 11.13 -8.73 7.60
C GLY A 62 10.84 -10.22 7.50
N TYR A 63 9.60 -10.56 7.15
CA TYR A 63 9.12 -11.96 7.09
C TYR A 63 9.51 -12.70 5.81
N SER A 64 9.89 -11.97 4.77
CA SER A 64 10.31 -12.47 3.46
C SER A 64 11.04 -11.37 2.71
N ASP A 65 11.83 -11.72 1.68
CA ASP A 65 12.53 -10.73 0.86
C ASP A 65 11.57 -9.69 0.25
N ARG A 66 10.41 -10.15 -0.24
CA ARG A 66 9.38 -9.27 -0.81
C ARG A 66 8.79 -8.33 0.25
N PHE A 67 8.57 -8.81 1.47
CA PHE A 67 8.10 -7.97 2.56
C PHE A 67 9.14 -6.94 2.97
N THR A 68 10.40 -7.35 3.11
CA THR A 68 11.51 -6.47 3.44
C THR A 68 11.72 -5.41 2.36
N ALA A 69 11.64 -5.77 1.08
CA ALA A 69 11.74 -4.82 -0.03
C ALA A 69 10.63 -3.76 0.02
N ASN A 70 9.39 -4.17 0.25
CA ASN A 70 8.24 -3.27 0.39
C ASN A 70 8.40 -2.31 1.58
N MET A 71 8.75 -2.84 2.75
CA MET A 71 9.05 -2.00 3.93
C MET A 71 10.20 -1.03 3.66
N THR A 72 11.24 -1.46 2.93
CA THR A 72 12.38 -0.60 2.57
C THR A 72 11.94 0.53 1.65
N GLU A 73 11.14 0.23 0.63
CA GLU A 73 10.60 1.24 -0.29
C GLU A 73 9.75 2.27 0.46
N ILE A 74 8.84 1.83 1.32
CA ILE A 74 7.99 2.72 2.11
C ILE A 74 8.84 3.53 3.10
N VAL A 75 9.64 2.88 3.94
CA VAL A 75 10.37 3.55 5.02
C VAL A 75 11.50 4.43 4.49
N GLU A 76 12.40 3.89 3.67
CA GLU A 76 13.57 4.63 3.18
C GLU A 76 13.24 5.50 1.97
N GLY A 77 12.41 4.99 1.05
CA GLY A 77 12.05 5.68 -0.18
C GLY A 77 11.03 6.80 0.03
N ARG A 78 10.18 6.71 1.05
CA ARG A 78 9.11 7.69 1.30
C ARG A 78 9.24 8.38 2.64
N LEU A 79 9.22 7.65 3.76
CA LEU A 79 9.07 8.26 5.09
C LEU A 79 10.35 8.95 5.61
N ARG A 80 11.53 8.35 5.41
CA ARG A 80 12.83 8.89 5.81
C ARG A 80 13.49 9.77 4.74
N HIS A 81 12.84 9.91 3.58
CA HIS A 81 13.28 10.80 2.52
C HIS A 81 13.13 12.28 2.93
N ARG A 82 13.81 13.20 2.22
CA ARG A 82 13.87 14.64 2.56
C ARG A 82 12.50 15.33 2.72
N ASN A 83 11.49 14.87 1.98
CA ASN A 83 10.11 15.38 2.01
C ASN A 83 9.16 14.40 2.74
N GLY A 84 9.71 13.40 3.43
CA GLY A 84 8.94 12.29 4.00
C GLY A 84 7.99 12.72 5.10
N ALA A 85 8.32 13.78 5.84
CA ALA A 85 7.45 14.34 6.87
C ALA A 85 6.07 14.77 6.34
N ALA A 86 5.97 15.16 5.06
CA ALA A 86 4.71 15.58 4.44
C ALA A 86 3.90 14.41 3.82
N VAL A 87 4.41 13.17 3.89
CA VAL A 87 3.67 12.00 3.39
C VAL A 87 2.43 11.81 4.26
N GLU A 88 1.25 11.88 3.64
CA GLU A 88 -0.01 11.58 4.29
C GLU A 88 -0.18 10.06 4.46
N ILE A 89 -0.72 9.68 5.61
CA ILE A 89 -1.00 8.31 6.01
C ILE A 89 -2.43 8.26 6.57
N GLU A 90 -3.30 7.47 5.94
CA GLU A 90 -4.62 7.14 6.45
C GLU A 90 -4.54 5.94 7.39
N VAL A 91 -5.20 6.03 8.54
CA VAL A 91 -5.30 4.94 9.50
C VAL A 91 -6.40 3.99 9.06
N VAL A 92 -6.11 2.69 8.99
CA VAL A 92 -7.06 1.65 8.56
C VAL A 92 -7.12 0.49 9.55
N ASP A 93 -8.24 -0.23 9.58
CA ASP A 93 -8.47 -1.42 10.44
C ASP A 93 -8.23 -2.76 9.70
N ALA A 94 -7.86 -2.70 8.43
CA ALA A 94 -7.63 -3.83 7.55
C ALA A 94 -6.17 -3.88 7.06
N ALA A 95 -5.80 -4.96 6.38
CA ALA A 95 -4.51 -5.10 5.72
C ALA A 95 -4.22 -3.89 4.81
N ASP A 96 -3.02 -3.35 4.98
CA ASP A 96 -2.61 -2.04 4.48
C ASP A 96 -1.41 -2.13 3.50
N ASP A 97 -0.78 -1.00 3.21
CA ASP A 97 0.34 -0.94 2.24
C ASP A 97 1.57 -1.75 2.67
N ILE A 98 1.81 -1.90 3.96
CA ILE A 98 2.87 -2.78 4.48
C ILE A 98 2.46 -4.25 4.35
N CYS A 99 1.18 -4.56 4.53
CA CYS A 99 0.67 -5.93 4.47
C CYS A 99 0.69 -6.53 3.06
N GLY A 100 0.73 -5.71 1.99
CA GLY A 100 0.63 -6.13 0.60
C GLY A 100 1.33 -7.46 0.26
N PRO A 101 2.65 -7.59 0.49
CA PRO A 101 3.44 -8.80 0.23
C PRO A 101 3.55 -9.78 1.42
N CYS A 102 2.87 -9.52 2.54
CA CYS A 102 3.02 -10.33 3.76
C CYS A 102 2.56 -11.79 3.52
N PRO A 103 3.40 -12.81 3.83
CA PRO A 103 3.04 -14.22 3.60
C PRO A 103 1.85 -14.67 4.47
N SER A 104 1.60 -13.98 5.58
CA SER A 104 0.49 -14.26 6.49
C SER A 104 -0.81 -13.55 6.09
N ARG A 105 -0.81 -12.67 5.07
CA ARG A 105 -2.00 -11.93 4.63
C ARG A 105 -3.06 -12.87 4.04
N ARG A 106 -4.33 -12.62 4.36
CA ARG A 106 -5.51 -13.33 3.87
C ARG A 106 -6.59 -12.30 3.54
N GLY A 107 -6.62 -11.84 2.27
CA GLY A 107 -7.52 -10.76 1.86
C GLY A 107 -7.24 -9.46 2.63
N SER A 108 -8.26 -8.95 3.33
CA SER A 108 -8.18 -7.79 4.23
C SER A 108 -7.62 -8.13 5.62
N GLY A 109 -7.36 -9.40 5.94
CA GLY A 109 -6.85 -9.83 7.25
C GLY A 109 -5.54 -10.60 7.17
N CYS A 110 -5.21 -11.33 8.25
CA CYS A 110 -4.05 -12.21 8.33
C CYS A 110 -4.32 -13.48 9.16
N THR A 111 -3.43 -14.46 9.08
CA THR A 111 -3.52 -15.71 9.88
C THR A 111 -3.41 -15.49 11.39
N ALA A 112 -2.85 -14.37 11.82
CA ALA A 112 -2.67 -14.00 13.23
C ALA A 112 -3.60 -12.84 13.65
N GLN A 113 -4.79 -12.72 13.04
CA GLN A 113 -5.65 -11.54 13.13
C GLN A 113 -5.88 -11.07 14.56
N ALA A 114 -6.32 -11.94 15.46
CA ALA A 114 -6.60 -11.57 16.85
C ALA A 114 -5.39 -10.96 17.60
N LYS A 115 -4.17 -11.37 17.25
CA LYS A 115 -2.94 -10.78 17.81
C LYS A 115 -2.70 -9.39 17.23
N ILE A 116 -2.86 -9.23 15.92
CA ILE A 116 -2.64 -7.94 15.27
C ILE A 116 -3.71 -6.93 15.72
N ASP A 117 -4.95 -7.36 15.93
CA ASP A 117 -6.02 -6.48 16.43
C ASP A 117 -5.71 -5.93 17.83
N ARG A 118 -5.11 -6.76 18.71
CA ARG A 118 -4.64 -6.29 20.03
C ARG A 118 -3.46 -5.33 19.93
N LEU A 119 -2.51 -5.60 19.04
CA LEU A 119 -1.40 -4.68 18.76
C LEU A 119 -1.93 -3.34 18.24
N ASP A 120 -2.86 -3.37 17.30
CA ASP A 120 -3.48 -2.17 16.75
C ASP A 120 -4.20 -1.38 17.82
N ALA A 121 -5.04 -2.01 18.62
CA ALA A 121 -5.77 -1.33 19.69
C ALA A 121 -4.81 -0.62 20.66
N ALA A 122 -3.72 -1.30 21.06
CA ALA A 122 -2.74 -0.72 21.97
C ALA A 122 -1.98 0.47 21.35
N HIS A 123 -1.64 0.41 20.07
CA HIS A 123 -0.99 1.52 19.36
C HIS A 123 -1.95 2.68 19.09
N ALA A 124 -3.19 2.37 18.71
CA ALA A 124 -4.25 3.34 18.48
C ALA A 124 -4.55 4.16 19.74
N GLU A 125 -4.69 3.48 20.88
CA GLU A 125 -4.88 4.11 22.18
C GLU A 125 -3.68 5.00 22.55
N ALA A 126 -2.45 4.48 22.45
CA ALA A 126 -1.26 5.22 22.83
C ALA A 126 -1.02 6.47 21.96
N MET A 127 -1.26 6.37 20.65
CA MET A 127 -1.05 7.46 19.69
C MET A 127 -2.29 8.34 19.48
N GLU A 128 -3.41 8.06 20.15
CA GLU A 128 -4.69 8.75 19.98
C GLU A 128 -5.11 8.83 18.50
N ILE A 129 -5.09 7.68 17.81
CA ILE A 129 -5.52 7.54 16.41
C ILE A 129 -6.63 6.51 16.25
N ALA A 130 -7.49 6.72 15.25
CA ALA A 130 -8.57 5.81 14.89
C ALA A 130 -8.65 5.60 13.37
N PRO A 131 -9.20 4.46 12.89
CA PRO A 131 -9.46 4.26 11.48
C PRO A 131 -10.25 5.41 10.86
N GLY A 132 -9.80 5.89 9.70
CA GLY A 132 -10.34 7.07 9.00
C GLY A 132 -9.60 8.37 9.31
N ASP A 133 -8.76 8.41 10.36
CA ASP A 133 -7.86 9.53 10.59
C ASP A 133 -6.83 9.62 9.45
N VAL A 134 -6.46 10.84 9.09
CA VAL A 134 -5.35 11.11 8.17
C VAL A 134 -4.36 12.00 8.90
N LEU A 135 -3.11 11.56 8.94
CA LEU A 135 -2.00 12.28 9.53
C LEU A 135 -0.80 12.23 8.59
N THR A 136 -0.03 13.29 8.59
CA THR A 136 1.29 13.29 7.97
C THR A 136 2.26 12.45 8.79
N TRP A 137 3.32 11.94 8.16
CA TRP A 137 4.38 11.25 8.88
C TRP A 137 5.04 12.15 9.94
N GLY A 138 5.13 13.47 9.70
CA GLY A 138 5.59 14.45 10.68
C GLY A 138 4.74 14.47 11.95
N GLU A 139 3.41 14.57 11.80
CA GLU A 139 2.48 14.50 12.94
C GLU A 139 2.55 13.15 13.66
N ALA A 140 2.73 12.06 12.91
CA ALA A 140 2.95 10.74 13.51
C ALA A 140 4.24 10.69 14.35
N LEU A 141 5.33 11.29 13.87
CA LEU A 141 6.59 11.40 14.60
C LEU A 141 6.43 12.22 15.88
N GLU A 142 5.71 13.35 15.84
CA GLU A 142 5.42 14.15 17.03
C GLU A 142 4.64 13.36 18.08
N ARG A 143 3.59 12.64 17.65
CA ARG A 143 2.79 11.78 18.54
C ARG A 143 3.63 10.65 19.14
N MET A 144 4.46 9.99 18.33
CA MET A 144 5.35 8.93 18.82
C MET A 144 6.41 9.48 19.79
N ALA A 145 6.96 10.67 19.53
CA ALA A 145 7.95 11.30 20.42
C ALA A 145 7.35 11.65 21.80
N ALA A 146 6.07 12.01 21.85
CA ALA A 146 5.36 12.34 23.08
C ALA A 146 5.00 11.12 23.96
N LEU A 147 5.15 9.90 23.46
CA LEU A 147 4.85 8.69 24.23
C LEU A 147 5.84 8.48 25.40
N PRO A 148 5.43 7.76 26.47
CA PRO A 148 6.37 7.31 27.49
C PRO A 148 7.53 6.49 26.89
N ALA A 149 8.76 6.71 27.36
CA ALA A 149 9.96 6.06 26.81
C ALA A 149 9.89 4.51 26.84
N ASP A 150 9.17 3.95 27.81
CA ASP A 150 8.97 2.52 27.99
C ASP A 150 7.67 1.97 27.39
N VAL A 151 6.85 2.81 26.72
CA VAL A 151 5.53 2.42 26.15
C VAL A 151 5.62 1.18 25.25
N HIS A 152 6.75 1.01 24.56
CA HIS A 152 7.01 -0.10 23.65
C HIS A 152 6.94 -1.47 24.36
N GLN A 153 7.23 -1.53 25.66
CA GLN A 153 7.10 -2.75 26.45
C GLN A 153 5.64 -3.21 26.57
N THR A 154 4.69 -2.27 26.52
CA THR A 154 3.26 -2.53 26.58
C THR A 154 2.68 -2.71 25.19
N ILE A 155 2.83 -1.72 24.30
CA ILE A 155 2.13 -1.71 23.01
C ILE A 155 2.71 -2.71 22.01
N CYS A 156 3.98 -3.13 22.18
CA CYS A 156 4.61 -4.17 21.37
C CYS A 156 4.75 -5.52 22.09
N ALA A 157 4.08 -5.75 23.23
CA ALA A 157 4.30 -6.93 24.07
C ALA A 157 4.16 -8.28 23.33
N GLU A 158 3.23 -8.38 22.37
CA GLU A 158 3.00 -9.58 21.55
C GLU A 158 3.75 -9.56 20.19
N CYS A 159 4.59 -8.54 19.96
CA CYS A 159 5.39 -8.41 18.75
C CYS A 159 6.67 -9.24 18.83
N GLN A 160 6.92 -10.03 17.78
CA GLN A 160 8.12 -10.88 17.72
C GLN A 160 9.43 -10.08 17.66
N TRP A 161 9.37 -8.82 17.23
CA TRP A 161 10.53 -7.95 17.08
C TRP A 161 10.89 -7.19 18.36
N LEU A 162 10.04 -7.24 19.40
CA LEU A 162 10.31 -6.57 20.67
C LEU A 162 11.63 -7.03 21.29
N SER A 163 11.92 -8.33 21.27
CA SER A 163 13.16 -8.91 21.82
C SER A 163 14.42 -8.49 21.06
N ALA A 164 14.29 -8.02 19.81
CA ALA A 164 15.40 -7.50 19.03
C ALA A 164 15.76 -6.05 19.41
N GLY A 165 14.98 -5.39 20.28
CA GLY A 165 15.26 -4.05 20.79
C GLY A 165 15.05 -2.91 19.78
N MET A 166 14.57 -3.20 18.57
CA MET A 166 14.46 -2.23 17.48
C MET A 166 13.47 -1.10 17.81
N CYS A 167 12.31 -1.44 18.39
CA CYS A 167 11.31 -0.45 18.79
C CYS A 167 11.83 0.48 19.89
N ALA A 168 12.49 -0.08 20.91
CA ALA A 168 13.07 0.67 22.02
C ALA A 168 14.14 1.66 21.52
N ALA A 169 15.08 1.16 20.71
CA ALA A 169 16.17 1.97 20.18
C ALA A 169 15.65 3.07 19.25
N ALA A 170 14.62 2.79 18.44
CA ALA A 170 14.07 3.78 17.53
C ALA A 170 13.27 4.88 18.23
N LEU A 171 12.50 4.52 19.26
CA LEU A 171 11.77 5.49 20.07
C LEU A 171 12.74 6.43 20.82
N ALA A 172 13.78 5.86 21.45
CA ALA A 172 14.80 6.66 22.12
C ALA A 172 15.48 7.65 21.15
N ARG A 173 15.89 7.18 19.96
CA ARG A 173 16.49 8.05 18.91
C ARG A 173 15.56 9.16 18.42
N LEU A 174 14.25 8.93 18.46
CA LEU A 174 13.26 9.93 18.07
C LEU A 174 13.14 11.01 19.16
N GLN A 175 13.05 10.57 20.42
CA GLN A 175 12.93 11.45 21.59
C GLN A 175 14.18 12.29 21.82
N ASP A 176 15.37 11.76 21.56
CA ASP A 176 16.63 12.51 21.65
C ASP A 176 16.73 13.68 20.65
N LYS A 177 15.87 13.71 19.62
CA LYS A 177 15.84 14.73 18.56
C LYS A 177 14.70 15.75 18.72
N ALA A 178 13.74 15.47 19.59
CA ALA A 178 12.56 16.30 19.85
C ALA A 178 12.90 17.43 20.83
#